data_AF-A0A9E2EFP5-F1
#
_entry.id   AF-A0A9E2EFP5-F1
#
_cell.length_a   1.000
_cell.length_b   1.000
_cell.length_c   1.000
_cell.angle_alpha   90.00
_cell.angle_beta   90.00
_cell.angle_gamma   90.00
#
_symmetry.space_group_name_H-M   'P 1'
#
loop_
_entity.id
_entity.type
_entity.pdbx_description
1 polymer ?
#
loop_
_entity_poly.entity_id
_entity_poly.type
_entity_poly.pdbx_seq_one_letter_code
_entity_poly.pdbx_strand_id
1 'polypeptide(L)'
;RVVSAGPTPIDAIANTALFLGLFEALMRSPESLESLLPFAVARDNFYAAARYGLAAEMRWMNDRTGSLAELLRSQLLGTAGHGLELAGLEPAEIDSWLGVIRGRVENRMTGAAWQVAWTQRHGRDFSALVDTYAERQASNTPVHEWSLK
;
A
#
# COMPACT_ATOMS: atom_id res chain seq x y z
N ARG A 1 16.30 2.35 -0.69
CA ARG A 1 15.14 3.00 -0.02
C ARG A 1 13.89 2.21 -0.39
N VAL A 2 13.00 1.90 0.55
CA VAL A 2 11.89 0.95 0.34
C VAL A 2 10.54 1.65 0.14
N VAL A 3 10.26 2.72 0.87
CA VAL A 3 8.95 3.40 0.83
C VAL A 3 8.98 4.57 -0.15
N SER A 4 8.09 4.57 -1.14
CA SER A 4 7.87 5.70 -2.05
C SER A 4 7.11 6.83 -1.36
N ALA A 5 7.25 8.07 -1.84
CA ALA A 5 6.38 9.16 -1.42
C ALA A 5 4.90 8.79 -1.71
N GLY A 6 4.02 9.08 -0.76
CA GLY A 6 2.57 8.99 -0.98
C GLY A 6 2.06 10.18 -1.78
N PRO A 7 0.89 10.07 -2.47
CA PRO A 7 0.25 11.20 -3.15
C PRO A 7 -0.06 12.40 -2.25
N THR A 8 -0.34 12.13 -0.97
CA THR A 8 -0.59 13.11 0.08
C THR A 8 0.23 12.82 1.34
N PRO A 9 0.34 13.78 2.28
CA PRO A 9 0.92 13.51 3.59
C PRO A 9 0.25 12.35 4.32
N ILE A 10 -1.08 12.29 4.36
CA ILE A 10 -1.81 11.17 4.98
C ILE A 10 -1.51 9.84 4.27
N ASP A 11 -1.35 9.85 2.94
CA ASP A 11 -0.99 8.65 2.21
C ASP A 11 0.44 8.16 2.53
N ALA A 12 1.37 9.09 2.74
CA ALA A 12 2.75 8.79 3.11
C ALA A 12 2.84 8.22 4.53
N ILE A 13 2.06 8.76 5.48
CA ILE A 13 1.95 8.23 6.84
C ILE A 13 1.34 6.83 6.81
N ALA A 14 0.27 6.62 6.05
CA ALA A 14 -0.36 5.31 5.92
C ALA A 14 0.59 4.24 5.34
N ASN A 15 1.42 4.60 4.35
CA ASN A 15 2.47 3.70 3.83
C ASN A 15 3.50 3.36 4.91
N THR A 16 3.86 4.34 5.73
CA THR A 16 4.83 4.18 6.82
C THR A 16 4.26 3.30 7.92
N ALA A 17 3.01 3.53 8.32
CA ALA A 17 2.29 2.72 9.30
C ALA A 17 2.20 1.25 8.86
N LEU A 18 1.82 0.99 7.60
CA LEU A 18 1.80 -0.37 7.05
C LEU A 18 3.19 -1.03 7.12
N PHE A 19 4.24 -0.32 6.67
CA PHE A 19 5.60 -0.86 6.65
C PHE A 19 6.11 -1.15 8.06
N LEU A 20 6.00 -0.21 8.99
CA LEU A 20 6.47 -0.35 10.36
C LEU A 20 5.67 -1.41 11.12
N GLY A 21 4.35 -1.46 10.92
CA GLY A 21 3.50 -2.48 11.52
C GLY A 21 3.89 -3.88 11.06
N LEU A 22 4.09 -4.08 9.75
CA LEU A 22 4.58 -5.37 9.24
C LEU A 22 5.98 -5.68 9.77
N PHE A 23 6.88 -4.70 9.82
CA PHE A 23 8.22 -4.89 10.34
C PHE A 23 8.20 -5.34 11.80
N GLU A 24 7.49 -4.63 12.68
CA GLU A 24 7.37 -4.98 14.10
C GLU A 24 6.78 -6.37 14.32
N ALA A 25 5.70 -6.70 13.61
CA ALA A 25 5.07 -8.02 13.73
C ALA A 25 5.97 -9.15 13.23
N LEU A 26 6.61 -8.97 12.07
CA LEU A 26 7.41 -10.01 11.44
C LEU A 26 8.77 -10.21 12.12
N MET A 27 9.39 -9.15 12.64
CA MET A 27 10.66 -9.24 13.38
C MET A 27 10.52 -9.93 14.74
N ARG A 28 9.30 -9.98 15.28
CA ARG A 28 8.97 -10.69 16.52
C ARG A 28 8.49 -12.12 16.29
N SER A 29 8.41 -12.56 15.03
CA SER A 29 8.10 -13.95 14.69
C SER A 29 9.15 -14.90 15.27
N PRO A 30 8.74 -16.04 15.87
CA PRO A 30 9.68 -17.02 16.37
C PRO A 30 10.46 -17.73 15.25
N GLU A 31 9.87 -17.80 14.05
CA GLU A 31 10.49 -18.36 12.87
C GLU A 31 11.14 -17.26 12.03
N SER A 32 12.34 -17.56 11.52
CA SER A 32 13.08 -16.67 10.62
C SER A 32 12.32 -16.44 9.31
N LEU A 33 12.26 -15.20 8.83
CA LEU A 33 11.52 -14.89 7.60
C LEU A 33 12.10 -15.60 6.38
N GLU A 34 13.41 -15.77 6.33
CA GLU A 34 14.12 -16.45 5.25
C GLU A 34 13.77 -17.95 5.14
N SER A 35 13.32 -18.58 6.23
CA SER A 35 12.82 -19.97 6.19
C SER A 35 11.38 -20.04 5.71
N LEU A 36 10.58 -18.99 5.93
CA LEU A 36 9.18 -18.91 5.56
C LEU A 36 8.96 -18.39 4.13
N LEU A 37 9.84 -17.53 3.64
CA LEU A 37 9.77 -16.92 2.31
C LEU A 37 11.17 -16.86 1.68
N PRO A 38 11.53 -17.82 0.81
CA PRO A 38 12.82 -17.83 0.15
C PRO A 38 13.06 -16.53 -0.63
N PHE A 39 14.29 -16.00 -0.60
CA PHE A 39 14.63 -14.73 -1.25
C PHE A 39 14.29 -14.69 -2.74
N ALA A 40 14.47 -15.80 -3.46
CA ALA A 40 14.10 -15.88 -4.88
C ALA A 40 12.60 -15.60 -5.08
N VAL A 41 11.73 -16.13 -4.20
CA VAL A 41 10.29 -15.88 -4.22
C VAL A 41 9.99 -14.43 -3.86
N ALA A 42 10.64 -13.88 -2.83
CA ALA A 42 10.49 -12.48 -2.46
C ALA A 42 10.88 -11.52 -3.60
N ARG A 43 11.97 -11.82 -4.33
CA ARG A 43 12.40 -11.07 -5.51
C ARG A 43 11.37 -11.16 -6.63
N ASP A 44 10.86 -12.35 -6.92
CA ASP A 44 9.89 -12.54 -8.01
C ASP A 44 8.57 -11.80 -7.69
N ASN A 45 8.11 -11.89 -6.44
CA ASN A 45 7.00 -11.09 -5.90
C ASN A 45 7.21 -9.57 -6.07
N PHE A 46 8.42 -9.08 -5.75
CA PHE A 46 8.74 -7.65 -5.87
C PHE A 46 8.56 -7.14 -7.31
N TYR A 47 9.09 -7.89 -8.30
CA TYR A 47 8.94 -7.51 -9.70
C TYR A 47 7.50 -7.69 -10.21
N ALA A 48 6.77 -8.71 -9.74
CA ALA A 48 5.36 -8.86 -10.04
C ALA A 48 4.56 -7.65 -9.52
N ALA A 49 4.76 -7.24 -8.27
CA ALA A 49 4.12 -6.07 -7.67
C ALA A 49 4.50 -4.77 -8.39
N ALA A 50 5.76 -4.60 -8.80
CA ALA A 50 6.18 -3.43 -9.56
C ALA A 50 5.51 -3.34 -10.94
N ARG A 51 5.23 -4.48 -11.58
CA ARG A 51 4.64 -4.53 -12.92
C ARG A 51 3.11 -4.48 -12.93
N TYR A 52 2.47 -5.19 -12.00
CA TYR A 52 1.02 -5.42 -11.99
C TYR A 52 0.30 -4.73 -10.82
N GLY A 53 1.05 -4.09 -9.91
CA GLY A 53 0.50 -3.38 -8.76
C GLY A 53 -0.34 -4.28 -7.87
N LEU A 54 -1.51 -3.81 -7.47
CA LEU A 54 -2.45 -4.54 -6.61
C LEU A 54 -2.96 -5.86 -7.23
N ALA A 55 -2.90 -6.00 -8.55
CA ALA A 55 -3.30 -7.21 -9.27
C ALA A 55 -2.17 -8.23 -9.42
N ALA A 56 -0.99 -7.98 -8.86
CA ALA A 56 0.12 -8.92 -8.92
C ALA A 56 -0.21 -10.21 -8.16
N GLU A 57 0.02 -11.35 -8.79
CA GLU A 57 -0.01 -12.65 -8.13
C GLU A 57 1.20 -12.80 -7.22
N MET A 58 0.94 -13.09 -5.95
CA MET A 58 1.94 -13.18 -4.90
C MET A 58 2.00 -14.60 -4.36
N ARG A 59 3.22 -15.07 -4.08
CA ARG A 59 3.45 -16.25 -3.25
C ARG A 59 3.85 -15.79 -1.85
N TRP A 60 3.11 -16.20 -0.84
CA TRP A 60 3.35 -15.81 0.54
C TRP A 60 3.70 -17.02 1.42
N MET A 61 4.01 -16.75 2.68
CA MET A 61 4.36 -17.77 3.67
C MET A 61 3.28 -18.87 3.75
N ASN A 62 3.69 -20.10 4.06
CA ASN A 62 2.83 -21.30 4.13
C ASN A 62 2.12 -21.62 2.80
N ASP A 63 2.85 -21.48 1.68
CA ASP A 63 2.39 -21.77 0.31
C ASP A 63 1.10 -21.04 -0.11
N ARG A 64 0.78 -19.92 0.55
CA ARG A 64 -0.36 -19.11 0.17
C ARG A 64 -0.11 -18.41 -1.16
N THR A 65 -1.12 -18.38 -2.01
CA THR A 65 -1.08 -17.64 -3.27
C THR A 65 -2.32 -16.79 -3.43
N GLY A 66 -2.18 -15.64 -4.08
CA GLY A 66 -3.28 -14.77 -4.45
C GLY A 66 -2.81 -13.38 -4.83
N SER A 67 -3.73 -12.52 -5.22
CA SER A 67 -3.37 -11.15 -5.60
C SER A 67 -2.84 -10.36 -4.40
N LEU A 68 -1.98 -9.37 -4.65
CA LEU A 68 -1.50 -8.46 -3.61
C LEU A 68 -2.66 -7.77 -2.87
N ALA A 69 -3.73 -7.42 -3.57
CA ALA A 69 -4.95 -6.87 -2.97
C ALA A 69 -5.59 -7.84 -1.96
N GLU A 70 -5.74 -9.11 -2.32
CA GLU A 70 -6.29 -10.13 -1.42
C GLU A 70 -5.38 -10.39 -0.23
N LEU A 71 -4.08 -10.45 -0.45
CA LEU A 71 -3.10 -10.65 0.60
C LEU A 71 -3.10 -9.49 1.60
N LEU A 72 -3.17 -8.25 1.10
CA LEU A 72 -3.34 -7.06 1.94
C LEU A 72 -4.60 -7.13 2.79
N ARG A 73 -5.75 -7.44 2.17
CA ARG A 73 -7.05 -7.47 2.84
C ARG A 73 -7.18 -8.60 3.86
N SER A 74 -6.72 -9.79 3.50
CA SER A 74 -6.97 -11.01 4.30
C SER A 74 -5.94 -11.24 5.39
N GLN A 75 -4.74 -10.65 5.28
CA GLN A 75 -3.63 -10.96 6.18
C GLN A 75 -2.81 -9.72 6.55
N LEU A 76 -2.18 -9.05 5.57
CA LEU A 76 -1.13 -8.08 5.89
C LEU A 76 -1.64 -6.85 6.65
N LEU A 77 -2.85 -6.36 6.38
CA LEU A 77 -3.42 -5.25 7.14
C LEU A 77 -3.65 -5.62 8.62
N GLY A 78 -4.10 -6.85 8.89
CA GLY A 78 -4.27 -7.34 10.26
C GLY A 78 -2.91 -7.52 10.96
N THR A 79 -1.93 -8.12 10.26
CA THR A 79 -0.57 -8.27 10.77
C THR A 79 0.09 -6.92 11.07
N ALA A 80 -0.09 -5.93 10.18
CA ALA A 80 0.43 -4.59 10.38
C ALA A 80 -0.21 -3.91 11.60
N GLY A 81 -1.53 -4.03 11.76
CA GLY A 81 -2.25 -3.51 12.92
C GLY A 81 -1.68 -4.08 14.22
N HIS A 82 -1.53 -5.40 14.29
CA HIS A 82 -0.95 -6.06 15.45
C HIS A 82 0.48 -5.56 15.76
N GLY A 83 1.32 -5.39 14.75
CA GLY A 83 2.67 -4.86 14.96
C GLY A 83 2.70 -3.42 15.47
N LEU A 84 1.75 -2.58 15.03
CA LEU A 84 1.60 -1.21 15.55
C LEU A 84 1.10 -1.21 17.00
N GLU A 85 0.17 -2.10 17.37
CA GLU A 85 -0.26 -2.29 18.76
C GLU A 85 0.91 -2.68 19.66
N LEU A 86 1.77 -3.61 19.20
CA LEU A 86 2.99 -4.02 19.91
C LEU A 86 3.98 -2.86 20.08
N ALA A 87 3.98 -1.91 19.14
CA ALA A 87 4.77 -0.68 19.23
C ALA A 87 4.14 0.40 20.13
N GLY A 88 2.97 0.13 20.72
CA GLY A 88 2.29 1.00 21.67
C GLY A 88 1.40 2.08 21.06
N LEU A 89 0.97 1.91 19.81
CA LEU A 89 0.03 2.83 19.16
C LEU A 89 -1.41 2.52 19.57
N GLU A 90 -2.22 3.56 19.68
CA GLU A 90 -3.63 3.43 20.04
C GLU A 90 -4.46 2.87 18.88
N PRO A 91 -5.47 2.00 19.14
CA PRO A 91 -6.28 1.37 18.09
C PRO A 91 -6.92 2.37 17.12
N ALA A 92 -7.36 3.53 17.60
CA ALA A 92 -7.98 4.56 16.77
C ALA A 92 -7.00 5.16 15.74
N GLU A 93 -5.73 5.32 16.08
CA GLU A 93 -4.70 5.81 15.15
C GLU A 93 -4.35 4.74 14.10
N ILE A 94 -4.24 3.49 14.55
CA ILE A 94 -4.01 2.33 13.69
C ILE A 94 -5.13 2.20 12.65
N ASP A 95 -6.38 2.25 13.10
CA ASP A 95 -7.55 2.15 12.22
C ASP A 95 -7.62 3.30 11.22
N SER A 96 -7.27 4.52 11.65
CA SER A 96 -7.21 5.69 10.78
C SER A 96 -6.18 5.49 9.65
N TRP A 97 -4.93 5.15 9.99
CA TRP A 97 -3.86 5.02 9.00
C TRP A 97 -4.00 3.78 8.11
N LEU A 98 -4.32 2.62 8.69
CA LEU A 98 -4.52 1.40 7.91
C LEU A 98 -5.85 1.44 7.13
N GLY A 99 -6.83 2.21 7.59
CA GLY A 99 -8.05 2.53 6.85
C GLY A 99 -7.78 3.17 5.49
N VAL A 100 -6.78 4.05 5.40
CA VAL A 100 -6.36 4.64 4.12
C VAL A 100 -5.85 3.58 3.15
N ILE A 101 -5.01 2.65 3.61
CA ILE A 101 -4.52 1.55 2.76
C ILE A 101 -5.68 0.65 2.34
N ARG A 102 -6.59 0.34 3.27
CA ARG A 102 -7.79 -0.46 3.01
C ARG A 102 -8.65 0.17 1.91
N GLY A 103 -8.93 1.47 2.00
CA GLY A 103 -9.68 2.20 0.98
C GLY A 103 -9.00 2.18 -0.39
N ARG A 104 -7.66 2.27 -0.45
CA ARG A 104 -6.92 2.11 -1.73
C ARG A 104 -7.06 0.71 -2.32
N VAL A 105 -7.02 -0.32 -1.50
CA VAL A 105 -7.18 -1.72 -1.94
C VAL A 105 -8.59 -1.97 -2.45
N GLU A 106 -9.61 -1.53 -1.71
CA GLU A 106 -11.03 -1.69 -2.05
C GLU A 106 -11.41 -0.96 -3.33
N ASN A 107 -10.95 0.29 -3.49
CA ASN A 107 -11.21 1.10 -4.67
C ASN A 107 -10.23 0.85 -5.83
N ARG A 108 -9.24 -0.04 -5.63
CA ARG A 108 -8.12 -0.28 -6.56
C ARG A 108 -7.44 1.02 -7.03
N MET A 109 -7.36 2.01 -6.14
CA MET A 109 -6.93 3.36 -6.46
C MET A 109 -5.61 3.68 -5.75
N THR A 110 -4.52 3.67 -6.52
CA THR A 110 -3.19 4.13 -6.11
C THR A 110 -2.85 5.45 -6.81
N GLY A 111 -1.80 6.16 -6.39
CA GLY A 111 -1.34 7.36 -7.10
C GLY A 111 -1.05 7.12 -8.58
N ALA A 112 -0.40 6.01 -8.90
CA ALA A 112 -0.13 5.63 -10.29
C ALA A 112 -1.43 5.30 -11.06
N ALA A 113 -2.36 4.58 -10.43
CA ALA A 113 -3.65 4.26 -11.05
C ALA A 113 -4.46 5.53 -11.32
N TRP A 114 -4.44 6.50 -10.39
CA TRP A 114 -5.12 7.77 -10.55
C TRP A 114 -4.55 8.59 -11.71
N GLN A 115 -3.22 8.70 -11.82
CA GLN A 115 -2.57 9.42 -12.93
C GLN A 115 -2.90 8.76 -14.29
N VAL A 116 -2.90 7.41 -14.35
CA VAL A 116 -3.31 6.68 -15.55
C VAL A 116 -4.77 6.97 -15.89
N ALA A 117 -5.68 6.87 -14.92
CA ALA A 117 -7.11 7.14 -15.12
C ALA A 117 -7.38 8.60 -15.55
N TRP A 118 -6.65 9.55 -14.97
CA TRP A 118 -6.74 10.97 -15.34
C TRP A 118 -6.31 11.17 -16.80
N THR A 119 -5.16 10.62 -17.20
CA THR A 119 -4.66 10.75 -18.60
C THR A 119 -5.53 10.04 -19.62
N GLN A 120 -6.18 8.93 -19.24
CA GLN A 120 -7.18 8.27 -20.09
C GLN A 120 -8.43 9.13 -20.32
N ARG A 121 -8.81 9.94 -19.33
CA ARG A 121 -10.00 10.79 -19.38
C ARG A 121 -9.74 12.14 -20.06
N HIS A 122 -8.62 12.78 -19.75
CA HIS A 122 -8.30 14.16 -20.15
C HIS A 122 -7.24 14.25 -21.25
N GLY A 123 -6.70 13.11 -21.69
CA GLY A 123 -5.60 13.05 -22.65
C GLY A 123 -4.23 13.23 -22.00
N ARG A 124 -3.19 13.40 -22.83
CA ARG A 124 -1.79 13.50 -22.37
C ARG A 124 -1.38 14.93 -22.01
N ASP A 125 -2.29 15.68 -21.38
CA ASP A 125 -1.98 17.01 -20.84
C ASP A 125 -1.29 16.87 -19.48
N PHE A 126 0.03 16.67 -19.52
CA PHE A 126 0.82 16.45 -18.31
C PHE A 126 0.97 17.72 -17.45
N SER A 127 0.78 18.92 -18.02
CA SER A 127 0.80 20.15 -17.22
C SER A 127 -0.44 20.18 -16.33
N ALA A 128 -1.62 20.02 -16.92
CA ALA A 128 -2.87 20.00 -16.16
C ALA A 128 -2.94 18.81 -15.18
N LEU A 129 -2.33 17.66 -15.52
CA LEU A 129 -2.17 16.55 -14.58
C LEU A 129 -1.38 16.98 -13.34
N VAL A 130 -0.23 17.63 -13.51
CA VAL A 130 0.62 18.07 -12.40
C VAL A 130 -0.09 19.12 -11.56
N ASP A 131 -0.75 20.10 -12.18
CA ASP A 131 -1.50 21.13 -11.46
C ASP A 131 -2.63 20.51 -10.63
N THR A 132 -3.43 19.62 -11.24
CA THR A 132 -4.51 18.92 -10.52
C THR A 132 -3.95 18.05 -9.39
N TYR A 133 -2.84 17.36 -9.63
CA TYR A 133 -2.23 16.49 -8.63
C TYR A 133 -1.69 17.30 -7.44
N ALA A 134 -1.11 18.48 -7.69
CA ALA A 134 -0.62 19.37 -6.65
C ALA A 134 -1.76 19.95 -5.80
N GLU A 135 -2.87 20.37 -6.42
CA GLU A 135 -4.06 20.83 -5.72
C GLU A 135 -4.64 19.73 -4.81
N ARG A 136 -4.76 18.52 -5.34
CA ARG A 136 -5.25 17.35 -4.58
C ARG A 136 -4.29 16.93 -3.49
N GLN A 137 -2.98 17.02 -3.72
CA GLN A 137 -1.97 16.76 -2.70
C GLN A 137 -2.12 17.71 -1.51
N ALA A 138 -2.38 19.00 -1.77
CA ALA A 138 -2.55 20.03 -0.76
C ALA A 138 -3.81 19.84 0.10
N SER A 139 -4.85 19.16 -0.41
CA SER A 139 -6.06 18.88 0.36
C SER A 139 -5.85 17.85 1.47
N ASN A 140 -4.74 17.10 1.44
CA ASN A 140 -4.44 16.00 2.34
C ASN A 140 -5.57 14.93 2.41
N THR A 141 -6.39 14.85 1.36
CA THR A 141 -7.41 13.81 1.22
C THR A 141 -6.74 12.56 0.65
N PRO A 142 -7.02 11.35 1.14
CA PRO A 142 -6.46 10.12 0.58
C PRO A 142 -6.72 9.98 -0.92
N VAL A 143 -5.75 9.48 -1.68
CA VAL A 143 -5.87 9.35 -3.15
C VAL A 143 -7.07 8.51 -3.61
N HIS A 144 -7.52 7.56 -2.79
CA HIS A 144 -8.66 6.71 -3.13
C HIS A 144 -10.01 7.44 -3.08
N GLU A 145 -10.04 8.66 -2.53
CA GLU A 145 -11.22 9.52 -2.48
C GLU A 145 -11.18 10.63 -3.56
N TRP A 146 -10.10 10.72 -4.34
CA TRP A 146 -9.95 11.77 -5.34
C TRP A 146 -10.89 11.56 -6.53
N SER A 147 -11.67 12.60 -6.84
CA SER A 147 -12.49 12.63 -8.05
C SER A 147 -11.63 12.69 -9.31
N LEU A 148 -12.08 11.99 -10.37
CA LEU A 148 -11.55 12.10 -11.73
C LEU A 148 -12.25 13.21 -12.56
N LYS A 149 -13.31 13.83 -12.02
CA LYS A 149 -13.94 15.01 -12.61
C LYS A 149 -12.99 16.19 -12.60
#